data_AF-A0A7J6PQ71-F1
#
_entry.id   AF-A0A7J6PQ71-F1
#
_cell.length_a   1.000
_cell.length_b   1.000
_cell.length_c   1.000
_cell.angle_alpha   90.00
_cell.angle_beta   90.00
_cell.angle_gamma   90.00
#
_symmetry.space_group_name_H-M   'P 1'
#
loop_
_entity.id
_entity.type
_entity.pdbx_description
1 polymer ?
#
loop_
_entity_poly.entity_id
_entity_poly.type
_entity_poly.pdbx_seq_one_letter_code
_entity_poly.pdbx_strand_id
1 'polypeptide(L)'
;MNPELFSHPLRIWNLRVPVRYRPSGMHASKMQKAKILDTSSQRIAGVMTKAIMKYKPSVYGWFGKRTFGENIIIIGLPSAIIWFALLIPWAMDWKPHQLLGWRGWAHMGPYLVPQFVKGGDWKEAIKALSPVDGEDPLLLDGERASALVDLEYVTQRRAAVRDIVKQYGFDALLPVVADLVAPPEEGLRIKAIGHFETQLRVAMDVLFAVEPEDRVVTRQLLERLVTTNKEQWERYLTFQEYKAYILFKLLQNKENAREAATIPEVRQFIETGGKYVPYQSINPLKAKMYSCETHDTLLKCARLINQAVKDEGKPELMVKASRKQMRESPPLERKLDYRTFEVITSGTASYAAIRTLFMIRSLKIRNLEMFFGTALRAIRGIWMAELLHRFEEHIIQMYWYYDDPKAMLATSAVMCAFHSVAYAWIFRNNPFCVAPFIWLRLVNDSTDDGYRFF
;
A
#
# COMPACT_ATOMS: atom_id res chain seq x y z
N MET A 1 8.52 -54.30 1.17
CA MET A 1 7.65 -55.00 0.19
C MET A 1 6.31 -55.24 0.86
N ASN A 2 5.25 -54.87 0.15
CA ASN A 2 3.81 -54.91 0.40
C ASN A 2 3.19 -54.13 1.59
N PRO A 3 2.53 -52.98 1.30
CA PRO A 3 1.57 -52.29 2.14
C PRO A 3 0.14 -52.73 1.78
N GLU A 4 -0.76 -52.88 2.76
CA GLU A 4 -2.22 -52.67 2.58
C GLU A 4 -2.95 -52.87 3.91
N LEU A 5 -4.11 -52.22 4.03
CA LEU A 5 -5.12 -52.29 5.10
C LEU A 5 -4.83 -51.47 6.36
N PHE A 6 -5.28 -50.20 6.35
CA PHE A 6 -6.32 -49.74 7.28
C PHE A 6 -6.88 -48.41 6.76
N SER A 7 -7.98 -48.50 6.01
CA SER A 7 -8.82 -47.39 5.60
C SER A 7 -10.17 -47.53 6.30
N HIS A 8 -10.47 -46.67 7.27
CA HIS A 8 -11.85 -46.26 7.54
C HIS A 8 -11.91 -44.84 8.14
N PRO A 9 -12.94 -44.05 7.78
CA PRO A 9 -13.02 -42.63 8.08
C PRO A 9 -13.75 -42.34 9.40
N LEU A 10 -13.16 -41.55 10.27
CA LEU A 10 -13.86 -40.98 11.42
C LEU A 10 -14.73 -39.80 10.95
N ARG A 11 -16.03 -40.06 10.84
CA ARG A 11 -17.10 -39.06 10.86
C ARG A 11 -17.10 -38.37 12.22
N ILE A 12 -16.64 -37.12 12.29
CA ILE A 12 -16.87 -36.27 13.47
C ILE A 12 -18.23 -35.59 13.31
N TRP A 13 -19.09 -35.86 14.30
CA TRP A 13 -20.40 -35.27 14.47
C TRP A 13 -20.29 -33.79 14.85
N ASN A 14 -21.07 -32.96 14.15
CA ASN A 14 -21.33 -31.57 14.51
C ASN A 14 -22.19 -31.51 15.80
N LEU A 15 -21.57 -31.27 16.94
CA LEU A 15 -22.27 -30.81 18.14
C LEU A 15 -22.28 -29.27 18.15
N ARG A 16 -23.39 -28.69 17.67
CA ARG A 16 -23.72 -27.28 17.91
C ARG A 16 -24.08 -27.12 19.38
N VAL A 17 -23.16 -26.57 20.17
CA VAL A 17 -23.50 -26.01 21.49
C VAL A 17 -23.92 -24.55 21.28
N PRO A 18 -25.14 -24.13 21.67
CA PRO A 18 -25.52 -22.73 21.59
C PRO A 18 -24.91 -21.99 22.78
N VAL A 19 -23.74 -21.38 22.58
CA VAL A 19 -23.22 -20.38 23.52
C VAL A 19 -24.05 -19.11 23.34
N ARG A 20 -24.98 -18.86 24.26
CA ARG A 20 -25.66 -17.56 24.38
C ARG A 20 -24.65 -16.54 24.88
N TYR A 21 -24.04 -15.81 23.96
CA TYR A 21 -23.28 -14.61 24.27
C TYR A 21 -24.28 -13.50 24.69
N ARG A 22 -24.28 -13.13 25.98
CA ARG A 22 -24.90 -11.89 26.44
C ARG A 22 -23.85 -10.78 26.26
N PRO A 23 -24.06 -9.78 25.37
CA PRO A 23 -23.23 -8.60 25.39
C PRO A 23 -23.57 -7.78 26.64
N SER A 24 -22.76 -7.91 27.67
CA SER A 24 -22.73 -6.96 28.79
C SER A 24 -22.15 -5.63 28.29
N GLY A 25 -22.99 -4.60 28.26
CA GLY A 25 -22.56 -3.21 28.40
C GLY A 25 -21.82 -2.57 27.23
N MET A 26 -22.33 -2.68 25.99
CA MET A 26 -21.94 -1.72 24.94
C MET A 26 -22.92 -0.55 24.92
N HIS A 27 -22.43 0.67 25.19
CA HIS A 27 -23.21 1.91 25.09
C HIS A 27 -23.92 1.99 23.74
N ALA A 28 -25.26 2.06 23.78
CA ALA A 28 -26.14 2.19 22.62
C ALA A 28 -25.73 3.32 21.64
N SER A 29 -24.95 4.31 22.08
CA SER A 29 -24.46 5.41 21.25
C SER A 29 -23.43 4.99 20.19
N LYS A 30 -22.57 4.00 20.46
CA LYS A 30 -21.56 3.52 19.49
C LYS A 30 -22.19 2.73 18.34
N MET A 31 -23.19 1.91 18.66
CA MET A 31 -23.95 1.13 17.66
C MET A 31 -24.84 2.03 16.79
N GLN A 32 -25.41 3.09 17.37
CA GLN A 32 -26.13 4.12 16.61
C GLN A 32 -25.21 4.88 15.65
N LYS A 33 -24.01 5.29 16.09
CA LYS A 33 -23.03 5.97 15.22
C LYS A 33 -22.59 5.10 14.04
N ALA A 34 -22.29 3.82 14.26
CA ALA A 34 -21.91 2.89 13.19
C ALA A 34 -23.05 2.67 12.17
N LYS A 35 -24.29 2.54 12.65
CA LYS A 35 -25.47 2.36 11.78
C LYS A 35 -25.79 3.61 10.95
N ILE A 36 -25.56 4.80 11.51
CA ILE A 36 -25.72 6.09 10.81
C ILE A 36 -24.64 6.26 9.73
N LEU A 37 -23.39 5.90 10.00
CA LEU A 37 -22.29 5.95 9.03
C LEU A 37 -22.53 5.02 7.84
N ASP A 38 -22.96 3.77 8.08
CA ASP A 38 -23.21 2.79 7.00
C ASP A 38 -24.41 3.21 6.10
N THR A 39 -25.49 3.72 6.70
CA THR A 39 -26.64 4.24 5.90
C THR A 39 -26.30 5.51 5.12
N SER A 40 -25.38 6.34 5.62
CA SER A 40 -24.93 7.55 4.93
C SER A 40 -24.04 7.22 3.73
N SER A 41 -23.08 6.30 3.90
CA SER A 41 -22.20 5.81 2.83
C SER A 41 -22.99 5.11 1.73
N GLN A 42 -23.97 4.26 2.09
CA GLN A 42 -24.84 3.60 1.13
C GLN A 42 -25.77 4.58 0.40
N ARG A 43 -26.24 5.65 1.07
CA ARG A 43 -27.03 6.72 0.41
C ARG A 43 -26.17 7.53 -0.56
N ILE A 44 -24.94 7.90 -0.19
CA ILE A 44 -24.02 8.65 -1.07
C ILE A 44 -23.64 7.80 -2.28
N ALA A 45 -23.27 6.53 -2.07
CA ALA A 45 -22.99 5.59 -3.16
C ALA A 45 -24.23 5.36 -4.04
N GLY A 46 -25.41 5.25 -3.45
CA GLY A 46 -26.68 5.11 -4.18
C GLY A 46 -27.06 6.36 -4.99
N VAL A 47 -26.80 7.56 -4.47
CA VAL A 47 -27.01 8.84 -5.17
C VAL A 47 -26.01 9.01 -6.30
N MET A 48 -24.72 8.74 -6.08
CA MET A 48 -23.72 8.78 -7.14
C MET A 48 -23.99 7.74 -8.22
N THR A 49 -24.34 6.51 -7.85
CA THR A 49 -24.68 5.44 -8.80
C THR A 49 -25.94 5.78 -9.59
N LYS A 50 -26.98 6.35 -8.96
CA LYS A 50 -28.17 6.85 -9.67
C LYS A 50 -27.86 8.05 -10.56
N ALA A 51 -26.98 8.96 -10.16
CA ALA A 51 -26.54 10.08 -10.99
C ALA A 51 -25.77 9.58 -12.22
N ILE A 52 -24.84 8.64 -12.03
CA ILE A 52 -24.06 8.01 -13.11
C ILE A 52 -24.96 7.19 -14.04
N MET A 53 -25.93 6.43 -13.51
CA MET A 53 -26.84 5.60 -14.31
C MET A 53 -27.96 6.40 -15.01
N LYS A 54 -28.39 7.55 -14.44
CA LYS A 54 -29.38 8.44 -15.09
C LYS A 54 -28.77 9.16 -16.31
N TYR A 55 -27.45 9.32 -16.35
CA TYR A 55 -26.70 9.76 -17.54
C TYR A 55 -26.39 8.58 -18.48
N LYS A 56 -27.43 8.10 -19.19
CA LYS A 56 -27.33 7.19 -20.37
C LYS A 56 -26.55 7.88 -21.53
N PRO A 57 -26.17 7.21 -22.65
CA PRO A 57 -24.92 7.39 -23.42
C PRO A 57 -24.71 8.72 -24.18
N SER A 58 -25.38 9.81 -23.81
CA SER A 58 -25.16 11.15 -24.34
C SER A 58 -23.89 11.82 -23.82
N VAL A 59 -23.24 11.33 -22.76
CA VAL A 59 -21.99 11.92 -22.21
C VAL A 59 -20.91 12.08 -23.29
N TYR A 60 -20.83 11.13 -24.23
CA TYR A 60 -19.91 11.20 -25.38
C TYR A 60 -20.29 12.27 -26.41
N GLY A 61 -21.58 12.46 -26.66
CA GLY A 61 -22.07 13.59 -27.48
C GLY A 61 -21.97 14.93 -26.76
N TRP A 62 -21.96 14.91 -25.43
CA TRP A 62 -21.95 16.09 -24.57
C TRP A 62 -20.56 16.71 -24.47
N PHE A 63 -19.50 15.90 -24.34
CA PHE A 63 -18.12 16.38 -24.36
C PHE A 63 -17.60 16.66 -25.77
N GLY A 64 -18.13 15.97 -26.80
CA GLY A 64 -17.68 16.13 -28.19
C GLY A 64 -18.14 17.42 -28.88
N LYS A 65 -19.24 18.05 -28.41
CA LYS A 65 -19.81 19.28 -29.00
C LYS A 65 -19.45 20.57 -28.26
N ARG A 66 -18.85 20.47 -27.08
CA ARG A 66 -18.54 21.64 -26.23
C ARG A 66 -17.15 22.17 -26.49
N THR A 67 -17.01 23.48 -26.33
CA THR A 67 -15.73 24.17 -26.40
C THR A 67 -14.83 23.71 -25.25
N PHE A 68 -13.53 23.82 -25.45
CA PHE A 68 -12.54 23.44 -24.43
C PHE A 68 -12.78 24.18 -23.10
N GLY A 69 -13.18 25.46 -23.14
CA GLY A 69 -13.52 26.25 -21.96
C GLY A 69 -14.76 25.76 -21.20
N GLU A 70 -15.80 25.32 -21.90
CA GLU A 70 -17.00 24.76 -21.24
C GLU A 70 -16.66 23.47 -20.49
N ASN A 71 -15.83 22.60 -21.07
CA ASN A 71 -15.40 21.37 -20.42
C ASN A 71 -14.55 21.64 -19.17
N ILE A 72 -13.73 22.70 -19.16
CA ILE A 72 -12.99 23.14 -17.96
C ILE A 72 -13.95 23.58 -16.85
N ILE A 73 -14.98 24.37 -17.16
CA ILE A 73 -15.93 24.85 -16.15
C ILE A 73 -16.76 23.70 -15.58
N ILE A 74 -17.19 22.75 -16.41
CA ILE A 74 -18.00 21.59 -15.99
C ILE A 74 -17.22 20.63 -15.11
N ILE A 75 -15.91 20.50 -15.31
CA ILE A 75 -15.06 19.63 -14.48
C ILE A 75 -14.57 20.41 -13.24
N GLY A 76 -14.18 21.67 -13.42
CA GLY A 76 -13.60 22.52 -12.39
C GLY A 76 -14.59 22.99 -11.32
N LEU A 77 -15.84 23.31 -11.69
CA LEU A 77 -16.83 23.83 -10.73
C LEU A 77 -17.33 22.76 -9.74
N PRO A 78 -17.68 21.52 -10.16
CA PRO A 78 -17.99 20.45 -9.21
C PRO A 78 -16.77 20.07 -8.37
N SER A 79 -15.56 20.08 -8.94
CA SER A 79 -14.34 19.89 -8.16
C SER A 79 -14.23 20.95 -7.07
N ALA A 80 -14.34 22.25 -7.41
CA ALA A 80 -14.29 23.36 -6.46
C ALA A 80 -15.41 23.31 -5.40
N ILE A 81 -16.63 22.92 -5.77
CA ILE A 81 -17.75 22.75 -4.83
C ILE A 81 -17.51 21.57 -3.91
N ILE A 82 -16.98 20.45 -4.42
CA ILE A 82 -16.54 19.33 -3.59
C ILE A 82 -15.48 19.85 -2.62
N TRP A 83 -14.40 20.46 -3.10
CA TRP A 83 -13.35 21.07 -2.26
C TRP A 83 -13.91 21.98 -1.17
N PHE A 84 -14.87 22.84 -1.48
CA PHE A 84 -15.52 23.74 -0.51
C PHE A 84 -16.39 22.98 0.51
N ALA A 85 -17.14 21.97 0.06
CA ALA A 85 -17.94 21.11 0.93
C ALA A 85 -17.08 20.22 1.83
N LEU A 86 -15.85 19.88 1.42
CA LEU A 86 -14.88 19.12 2.21
C LEU A 86 -14.22 19.94 3.32
N LEU A 87 -14.15 21.28 3.18
CA LEU A 87 -13.64 22.19 4.20
C LEU A 87 -14.63 22.40 5.37
N ILE A 88 -15.93 22.16 5.17
CA ILE A 88 -16.97 22.36 6.19
C ILE A 88 -16.89 21.34 7.34
N PRO A 89 -16.78 20.02 7.12
CA PRO A 89 -16.53 19.04 8.17
C PRO A 89 -15.28 19.32 9.02
N TRP A 90 -14.26 19.92 8.40
CA TRP A 90 -13.00 20.27 9.07
C TRP A 90 -13.15 21.45 10.02
N ALA A 91 -13.98 22.45 9.67
CA ALA A 91 -14.37 23.52 10.60
C ALA A 91 -15.24 23.04 11.78
N MET A 92 -15.71 21.79 11.73
CA MET A 92 -16.60 21.17 12.73
C MET A 92 -15.91 20.09 13.59
N ASP A 93 -14.57 19.99 13.56
CA ASP A 93 -13.79 19.06 14.40
C ASP A 93 -14.13 17.57 14.18
N TRP A 94 -14.66 17.22 13.00
CA TRP A 94 -14.91 15.83 12.62
C TRP A 94 -13.62 15.18 12.14
N LYS A 95 -13.30 13.94 12.58
CA LYS A 95 -12.19 13.12 12.06
C LYS A 95 -12.30 13.00 10.54
N PRO A 96 -11.59 13.85 9.76
CA PRO A 96 -11.99 14.07 8.38
C PRO A 96 -11.78 12.80 7.54
N HIS A 97 -10.83 11.93 7.92
CA HIS A 97 -10.51 10.66 7.22
C HIS A 97 -11.67 9.67 7.23
N GLN A 98 -12.58 9.78 8.20
CA GLN A 98 -13.73 8.88 8.32
C GLN A 98 -14.89 9.30 7.39
N LEU A 99 -15.01 10.58 7.07
CA LEU A 99 -16.05 11.13 6.17
C LEU A 99 -15.57 11.27 4.73
N LEU A 100 -14.34 11.71 4.58
CA LEU A 100 -13.62 11.78 3.32
C LEU A 100 -12.97 10.43 3.16
N GLY A 101 -13.68 9.46 2.59
CA GLY A 101 -13.07 8.19 2.25
C GLY A 101 -11.71 8.43 1.59
N TRP A 102 -10.71 7.61 1.94
CA TRP A 102 -9.25 7.63 1.69
C TRP A 102 -8.65 8.69 0.72
N ARG A 103 -9.36 9.08 -0.32
CA ARG A 103 -8.92 9.87 -1.48
C ARG A 103 -9.23 11.35 -1.44
N GLY A 104 -10.34 11.75 -0.80
CA GLY A 104 -10.45 13.15 -0.36
C GLY A 104 -9.24 13.48 0.52
N TRP A 105 -8.82 12.51 1.31
CA TRP A 105 -7.61 12.54 2.11
C TRP A 105 -6.31 12.39 1.35
N ALA A 106 -6.21 11.58 0.31
CA ALA A 106 -4.95 11.43 -0.40
C ALA A 106 -4.57 12.71 -1.18
N HIS A 107 -5.55 13.42 -1.72
CA HIS A 107 -5.35 14.68 -2.42
C HIS A 107 -5.28 15.90 -1.49
N MET A 108 -6.01 15.90 -0.37
CA MET A 108 -5.83 16.91 0.68
C MET A 108 -4.62 16.64 1.57
N GLY A 109 -4.17 15.38 1.60
CA GLY A 109 -3.18 14.81 2.49
C GLY A 109 -1.93 15.64 2.57
N PRO A 110 -1.30 16.02 1.43
CA PRO A 110 -0.20 16.96 1.40
C PRO A 110 -0.44 18.23 2.25
N TYR A 111 -1.54 18.93 2.01
CA TYR A 111 -1.87 20.18 2.68
C TYR A 111 -2.23 20.00 4.16
N LEU A 112 -2.66 18.80 4.53
CA LEU A 112 -3.08 18.44 5.87
C LEU A 112 -1.99 17.70 6.66
N VAL A 113 -0.86 17.32 6.05
CA VAL A 113 0.25 16.62 6.71
C VAL A 113 0.66 17.31 8.02
N PRO A 114 0.92 18.63 8.04
CA PRO A 114 1.32 19.29 9.30
C PRO A 114 0.24 19.21 10.38
N GLN A 115 -1.03 19.19 9.97
CA GLN A 115 -2.16 19.11 10.89
C GLN A 115 -2.35 17.69 11.43
N PHE A 116 -2.08 16.64 10.65
CA PHE A 116 -2.11 15.26 11.16
C PHE A 116 -1.03 14.99 12.19
N VAL A 117 0.19 15.46 11.89
CA VAL A 117 1.30 15.31 12.82
C VAL A 117 0.99 16.04 14.13
N LYS A 118 0.43 17.27 14.05
CA LYS A 118 0.00 18.07 15.20
C LYS A 118 -1.20 17.49 15.94
N GLY A 119 -2.19 16.98 15.23
CA GLY A 119 -3.43 16.44 15.80
C GLY A 119 -3.20 15.18 16.63
N GLY A 120 -2.12 14.43 16.34
CA GLY A 120 -1.70 13.32 17.18
C GLY A 120 -2.60 12.09 17.10
N ASP A 121 -3.56 12.02 16.15
CA ASP A 121 -4.40 10.84 15.92
C ASP A 121 -3.57 9.56 15.74
N TRP A 122 -2.41 9.68 15.09
CA TRP A 122 -1.46 8.58 14.91
C TRP A 122 -0.93 8.04 16.24
N LYS A 123 -0.86 8.85 17.30
CA LYS A 123 -0.41 8.41 18.63
C LYS A 123 -1.39 7.42 19.25
N GLU A 124 -2.69 7.59 19.03
CA GLU A 124 -3.71 6.63 19.48
C GLU A 124 -3.55 5.30 18.77
N ALA A 125 -3.33 5.34 17.45
CA ALA A 125 -3.11 4.14 16.64
C ALA A 125 -1.82 3.41 17.04
N ILE A 126 -0.73 4.14 17.31
CA ILE A 126 0.52 3.55 17.80
C ILE A 126 0.35 2.99 19.20
N LYS A 127 -0.35 3.70 20.08
CA LYS A 127 -0.66 3.21 21.42
C LYS A 127 -1.48 1.92 21.36
N ALA A 128 -2.38 1.78 20.38
CA ALA A 128 -3.09 0.54 20.14
C ALA A 128 -2.13 -0.58 19.69
N LEU A 129 -1.18 -0.31 18.79
CA LEU A 129 -0.21 -1.33 18.36
C LEU A 129 0.89 -1.64 19.37
N SER A 130 1.12 -0.76 20.36
CA SER A 130 2.18 -0.91 21.35
C SER A 130 1.68 -1.76 22.53
N PRO A 131 2.40 -2.83 22.92
CA PRO A 131 2.16 -3.46 24.20
C PRO A 131 2.49 -2.45 25.30
N VAL A 132 1.48 -1.96 26.01
CA VAL A 132 1.66 -1.09 27.17
C VAL A 132 2.15 -1.99 28.30
N ASP A 133 3.39 -1.76 28.75
CA ASP A 133 3.99 -2.45 29.90
C ASP A 133 4.13 -3.98 29.79
N GLY A 134 4.29 -4.49 28.55
CA GLY A 134 4.53 -5.91 28.30
C GLY A 134 3.29 -6.81 28.36
N GLU A 135 2.12 -6.23 28.65
CA GLU A 135 0.83 -6.88 28.39
C GLU A 135 0.45 -6.58 26.94
N ASP A 136 0.27 -7.63 26.13
CA ASP A 136 -0.35 -7.47 24.81
C ASP A 136 -1.76 -6.94 25.05
N PRO A 137 -2.10 -5.72 24.60
CA PRO A 137 -3.44 -5.23 24.75
C PRO A 137 -4.31 -6.24 24.01
N LEU A 138 -5.28 -6.84 24.72
CA LEU A 138 -6.30 -7.74 24.17
C LEU A 138 -7.20 -6.96 23.19
N LEU A 139 -6.61 -6.38 22.16
CA LEU A 139 -7.28 -5.65 21.11
C LEU A 139 -8.03 -6.66 20.28
N LEU A 140 -9.28 -6.32 20.03
CA LEU A 140 -10.03 -7.05 19.03
C LEU A 140 -9.34 -6.86 17.68
N ASP A 141 -9.32 -7.90 16.84
CA ASP A 141 -8.74 -7.85 15.50
C ASP A 141 -9.19 -6.62 14.70
N GLY A 142 -10.43 -6.16 14.89
CA GLY A 142 -10.97 -4.96 14.26
C GLY A 142 -10.34 -3.65 14.73
N GLU A 143 -9.94 -3.54 16.00
CA GLU A 143 -9.25 -2.36 16.53
C GLU A 143 -7.82 -2.28 16.02
N ARG A 144 -7.11 -3.43 16.00
CA ARG A 144 -5.78 -3.55 15.40
C ARG A 144 -5.82 -3.23 13.90
N ALA A 145 -6.82 -3.74 13.18
CA ALA A 145 -7.03 -3.42 11.76
C ALA A 145 -7.27 -1.91 11.54
N SER A 146 -8.12 -1.29 12.37
CA SER A 146 -8.39 0.15 12.31
C SER A 146 -7.12 0.96 12.57
N ALA A 147 -6.35 0.62 13.61
CA ALA A 147 -5.11 1.31 13.94
C ALA A 147 -4.06 1.18 12.81
N LEU A 148 -3.94 0.00 12.20
CA LEU A 148 -3.05 -0.21 11.06
C LEU A 148 -3.47 0.61 9.83
N VAL A 149 -4.77 0.71 9.59
CA VAL A 149 -5.32 1.55 8.51
C VAL A 149 -5.03 3.03 8.80
N ASP A 150 -5.26 3.50 10.02
CA ASP A 150 -4.94 4.85 10.49
C ASP A 150 -3.45 5.17 10.34
N LEU A 151 -2.58 4.22 10.64
CA LEU A 151 -1.13 4.39 10.46
C LEU A 151 -0.74 4.34 9.00
N GLU A 152 -1.32 3.45 8.20
CA GLU A 152 -1.10 3.42 6.76
C GLU A 152 -1.46 4.77 6.10
N TYR A 153 -2.53 5.44 6.52
CA TYR A 153 -2.87 6.79 6.07
C TYR A 153 -1.73 7.79 6.31
N VAL A 154 -1.12 7.72 7.49
CA VAL A 154 -0.10 8.66 7.92
C VAL A 154 1.24 8.31 7.26
N THR A 155 1.62 7.04 7.23
CA THR A 155 2.94 6.63 6.79
C THR A 155 3.13 6.69 5.29
N GLN A 156 2.07 6.54 4.50
CA GLN A 156 2.13 6.73 3.05
C GLN A 156 2.60 8.14 2.65
N ARG A 157 2.54 9.12 3.57
CA ARG A 157 3.10 10.46 3.37
C ARG A 157 4.50 10.53 3.97
N ARG A 158 5.53 10.39 3.12
CA ARG A 158 6.95 10.49 3.55
C ARG A 158 7.23 11.76 4.36
N ALA A 159 6.63 12.90 4.00
CA ALA A 159 6.74 14.15 4.76
C ALA A 159 6.17 14.02 6.18
N ALA A 160 5.00 13.38 6.35
CA ALA A 160 4.40 13.19 7.68
C ALA A 160 5.27 12.28 8.56
N VAL A 161 5.80 11.20 7.99
CA VAL A 161 6.73 10.32 8.72
C VAL A 161 7.98 11.07 9.16
N ARG A 162 8.60 11.84 8.25
CA ARG A 162 9.78 12.65 8.58
C ARG A 162 9.49 13.66 9.68
N ASP A 163 8.35 14.33 9.63
CA ASP A 163 7.94 15.29 10.65
C ASP A 163 7.72 14.60 12.01
N ILE A 164 7.09 13.42 12.02
CA ILE A 164 6.92 12.60 13.24
C ILE A 164 8.29 12.22 13.80
N VAL A 165 9.20 11.71 12.97
CA VAL A 165 10.53 11.26 13.41
C VAL A 165 11.37 12.43 13.89
N LYS A 166 11.31 13.57 13.21
CA LYS A 166 11.98 14.80 13.62
C LYS A 166 11.47 15.32 14.97
N GLN A 167 10.17 15.17 15.24
CA GLN A 167 9.55 15.69 16.46
C GLN A 167 9.61 14.71 17.64
N TYR A 168 9.55 13.39 17.39
CA TYR A 168 9.36 12.36 18.41
C TYR A 168 10.40 11.23 18.37
N GLY A 169 11.33 11.25 17.42
CA GLY A 169 12.29 10.18 17.19
C GLY A 169 11.70 8.99 16.43
N PHE A 170 12.57 8.10 15.97
CA PHE A 170 12.17 6.85 15.31
C PHE A 170 11.43 5.89 16.24
N ASP A 171 11.73 5.95 17.54
CA ASP A 171 11.06 5.16 18.59
C ASP A 171 9.54 5.34 18.59
N ALA A 172 9.05 6.52 18.17
CA ALA A 172 7.63 6.77 18.05
C ALA A 172 6.94 5.84 17.04
N LEU A 173 7.64 5.40 15.99
CA LEU A 173 7.10 4.53 14.93
C LEU A 173 7.58 3.07 15.05
N LEU A 174 8.52 2.80 15.96
CA LEU A 174 9.07 1.48 16.23
C LEU A 174 8.00 0.41 16.54
N PRO A 175 6.88 0.72 17.24
CA PRO A 175 5.84 -0.28 17.50
C PRO A 175 5.26 -0.93 16.24
N VAL A 176 5.23 -0.23 15.10
CA VAL A 176 4.80 -0.80 13.82
C VAL A 176 5.74 -1.92 13.38
N VAL A 177 7.05 -1.66 13.46
CA VAL A 177 8.08 -2.63 13.07
C VAL A 177 8.16 -3.76 14.09
N ALA A 178 7.97 -3.46 15.37
CA ALA A 178 7.94 -4.44 16.45
C ALA A 178 6.74 -5.38 16.32
N ASP A 179 5.55 -4.87 16.01
CA ASP A 179 4.35 -5.67 15.79
C ASP A 179 4.52 -6.62 14.60
N LEU A 180 5.14 -6.18 13.49
CA LEU A 180 5.46 -7.04 12.34
C LEU A 180 6.27 -8.30 12.73
N VAL A 181 7.12 -8.19 13.75
CA VAL A 181 8.00 -9.26 14.25
C VAL A 181 7.57 -9.81 15.61
N ALA A 182 6.37 -9.44 16.08
CA ALA A 182 5.82 -10.02 17.29
C ALA A 182 5.56 -11.51 17.06
N PRO A 183 5.94 -12.39 18.00
CA PRO A 183 5.60 -13.79 17.92
C PRO A 183 4.07 -13.94 17.91
N PRO A 184 3.53 -14.96 17.24
CA PRO A 184 2.12 -15.28 17.39
C PRO A 184 1.85 -15.63 18.87
N GLU A 185 0.85 -14.99 19.47
CA GLU A 185 0.41 -15.31 20.83
C GLU A 185 0.01 -16.79 20.92
N GLU A 186 0.37 -17.46 22.02
CA GLU A 186 0.06 -18.89 22.23
C GLU A 186 -1.46 -19.14 22.14
N GLY A 187 -1.87 -19.88 21.11
CA GLY A 187 -3.28 -20.23 20.88
C GLY A 187 -4.05 -19.27 19.96
N LEU A 188 -3.46 -18.14 19.54
CA LEU A 188 -4.05 -17.28 18.52
C LEU A 188 -3.63 -17.72 17.11
N ARG A 189 -4.57 -17.55 16.17
CA ARG A 189 -4.35 -17.87 14.76
C ARG A 189 -3.25 -16.98 14.22
N ILE A 190 -2.43 -17.56 13.34
CA ILE A 190 -1.58 -16.86 12.37
C ILE A 190 -2.27 -15.55 11.95
N LYS A 191 -1.59 -14.40 12.12
CA LYS A 191 -2.14 -13.07 11.77
C LYS A 191 -2.87 -13.15 10.43
N ALA A 192 -4.07 -12.55 10.36
CA ALA A 192 -4.78 -12.46 9.09
C ALA A 192 -3.84 -11.86 8.03
N ILE A 193 -3.78 -12.48 6.85
CA ILE A 193 -2.81 -12.10 5.79
C ILE A 193 -2.88 -10.60 5.51
N GLY A 194 -4.10 -10.05 5.41
CA GLY A 194 -4.30 -8.63 5.18
C GLY A 194 -3.69 -7.74 6.25
N HIS A 195 -3.69 -8.15 7.53
CA HIS A 195 -3.03 -7.39 8.59
C HIS A 195 -1.51 -7.40 8.41
N PHE A 196 -0.94 -8.56 8.07
CA PHE A 196 0.50 -8.68 7.84
C PHE A 196 0.94 -7.87 6.62
N GLU A 197 0.17 -7.89 5.54
CA GLU A 197 0.41 -7.05 4.35
C GLU A 197 0.36 -5.56 4.69
N THR A 198 -0.65 -5.11 5.43
CA THR A 198 -0.72 -3.72 5.90
C THR A 198 0.48 -3.39 6.80
N GLN A 199 0.88 -4.25 7.72
CA GLN A 199 2.05 -4.04 8.59
C GLN A 199 3.34 -3.89 7.79
N LEU A 200 3.59 -4.80 6.84
CA LEU A 200 4.75 -4.72 5.94
C LEU A 200 4.79 -3.39 5.21
N ARG A 201 3.62 -2.96 4.74
CA ARG A 201 3.42 -1.72 4.04
C ARG A 201 3.74 -0.51 4.90
N VAL A 202 3.14 -0.39 6.08
CA VAL A 202 3.43 0.70 7.02
C VAL A 202 4.92 0.70 7.39
N ALA A 203 5.49 -0.47 7.73
CA ALA A 203 6.91 -0.59 8.09
C ALA A 203 7.85 -0.15 6.96
N MET A 204 7.56 -0.54 5.72
CA MET A 204 8.34 -0.11 4.56
C MET A 204 8.24 1.41 4.38
N ASP A 205 7.05 1.99 4.40
CA ASP A 205 6.88 3.44 4.25
C ASP A 205 7.70 4.22 5.28
N VAL A 206 7.67 3.74 6.53
CA VAL A 206 8.47 4.30 7.63
C VAL A 206 9.95 4.24 7.30
N LEU A 207 10.47 3.06 6.95
CA LEU A 207 11.88 2.85 6.65
C LEU A 207 12.37 3.61 5.41
N PHE A 208 11.49 3.90 4.45
CA PHE A 208 11.85 4.72 3.27
C PHE A 208 11.85 6.21 3.55
N ALA A 209 11.04 6.67 4.50
CA ALA A 209 10.94 8.08 4.83
C ALA A 209 12.02 8.54 5.83
N VAL A 210 12.41 7.67 6.76
CA VAL A 210 13.43 7.92 7.80
C VAL A 210 14.84 7.80 7.23
N GLU A 211 15.76 8.70 7.56
CA GLU A 211 17.17 8.60 7.14
C GLU A 211 17.89 7.43 7.84
N PRO A 212 18.86 6.76 7.19
CA PRO A 212 19.53 5.58 7.77
C PRO A 212 20.07 5.77 9.19
N GLU A 213 20.62 6.94 9.48
CA GLU A 213 21.24 7.29 10.77
C GLU A 213 20.24 7.28 11.93
N ASP A 214 18.95 7.53 11.64
CA ASP A 214 17.89 7.62 12.65
C ASP A 214 17.19 6.27 12.90
N ARG A 215 17.50 5.22 12.13
CA ARG A 215 16.79 3.92 12.18
C ARG A 215 17.30 2.97 13.26
N VAL A 216 17.77 3.46 14.41
CA VAL A 216 18.33 2.59 15.46
C VAL A 216 17.23 1.68 16.01
N VAL A 217 17.52 0.38 16.11
CA VAL A 217 16.59 -0.62 16.65
C VAL A 217 17.26 -1.50 17.69
N THR A 218 16.46 -2.14 18.54
CA THR A 218 16.98 -3.06 19.56
C THR A 218 17.52 -4.34 18.92
N ARG A 219 18.51 -4.96 19.59
CA ARG A 219 19.01 -6.31 19.29
C ARG A 219 17.88 -7.32 19.08
N GLN A 220 16.91 -7.31 20.01
CA GLN A 220 15.78 -8.22 20.02
C GLN A 220 14.90 -8.07 18.77
N LEU A 221 14.72 -6.86 18.25
CA LEU A 221 13.95 -6.63 17.03
C LEU A 221 14.66 -7.22 15.81
N LEU A 222 15.97 -7.03 15.69
CA LEU A 222 16.78 -7.61 14.60
C LEU A 222 16.74 -9.14 14.62
N GLU A 223 16.86 -9.73 15.81
CA GLU A 223 16.74 -11.18 16.01
C GLU A 223 15.33 -11.67 15.65
N ARG A 224 14.28 -11.03 16.18
CA ARG A 224 12.89 -11.42 15.93
C ARG A 224 12.51 -11.31 14.46
N LEU A 225 13.03 -10.31 13.72
CA LEU A 225 12.81 -10.18 12.28
C LEU A 225 13.22 -11.45 11.53
N VAL A 226 14.31 -12.09 11.95
CA VAL A 226 14.81 -13.30 11.29
C VAL A 226 14.22 -14.60 11.84
N THR A 227 13.85 -14.65 13.13
CA THR A 227 13.38 -15.88 13.79
C THR A 227 11.87 -16.05 13.86
N THR A 228 11.10 -14.97 13.95
CA THR A 228 9.64 -15.02 14.15
C THR A 228 8.87 -15.13 12.84
N ASN A 229 7.57 -15.47 12.94
CA ASN A 229 6.62 -15.46 11.82
C ASN A 229 7.08 -16.27 10.59
N LYS A 230 7.85 -17.35 10.81
CA LYS A 230 8.45 -18.16 9.74
C LYS A 230 7.43 -18.58 8.69
N GLU A 231 6.28 -19.10 9.12
CA GLU A 231 5.21 -19.53 8.22
C GLU A 231 4.68 -18.37 7.35
N GLN A 232 4.53 -17.18 7.92
CA GLN A 232 4.09 -16.00 7.17
C GLN A 232 5.14 -15.59 6.15
N TRP A 233 6.40 -15.45 6.56
CA TRP A 233 7.50 -15.10 5.67
C TRP A 233 7.63 -16.09 4.51
N GLU A 234 7.42 -17.38 4.77
CA GLU A 234 7.53 -18.44 3.77
C GLU A 234 6.29 -18.56 2.87
N ARG A 235 5.14 -18.03 3.29
CA ARG A 235 3.85 -18.12 2.59
C ARG A 235 3.87 -17.57 1.17
N TYR A 236 4.51 -16.42 0.98
CA TYR A 236 4.63 -15.76 -0.32
C TYR A 236 6.09 -15.46 -0.65
N LEU A 237 6.46 -15.70 -1.91
CA LEU A 237 7.79 -15.40 -2.44
C LEU A 237 8.20 -13.94 -2.17
N THR A 238 7.29 -13.00 -2.35
CA THR A 238 7.53 -11.57 -2.12
C THR A 238 7.81 -11.24 -0.65
N PHE A 239 7.22 -11.96 0.32
CA PHE A 239 7.44 -11.69 1.74
C PHE A 239 8.87 -12.01 2.17
N GLN A 240 9.49 -13.01 1.54
CA GLN A 240 10.91 -13.33 1.77
C GLN A 240 11.83 -12.21 1.27
N GLU A 241 11.49 -11.59 0.13
CA GLU A 241 12.21 -10.40 -0.34
C GLU A 241 11.99 -9.21 0.58
N TYR A 242 10.75 -8.95 1.03
CA TYR A 242 10.47 -7.90 2.00
C TYR A 242 11.28 -8.08 3.29
N LYS A 243 11.33 -9.30 3.84
CA LYS A 243 12.14 -9.60 5.03
C LYS A 243 13.61 -9.24 4.84
N ALA A 244 14.22 -9.70 3.74
CA ALA A 244 15.61 -9.39 3.42
C ALA A 244 15.83 -7.89 3.20
N TYR A 245 14.86 -7.22 2.58
CA TYR A 245 14.93 -5.80 2.25
C TYR A 245 14.74 -4.89 3.48
N ILE A 246 13.82 -5.23 4.39
CA ILE A 246 13.65 -4.57 5.69
C ILE A 246 14.95 -4.67 6.49
N LEU A 247 15.54 -5.88 6.56
CA LEU A 247 16.83 -6.07 7.23
C LEU A 247 17.91 -5.20 6.57
N PHE A 248 17.99 -5.19 5.24
CA PHE A 248 18.92 -4.31 4.52
C PHE A 248 18.75 -2.83 4.90
N LYS A 249 17.51 -2.32 4.93
CA LYS A 249 17.21 -0.92 5.29
C LYS A 249 17.60 -0.58 6.73
N LEU A 250 17.39 -1.50 7.67
CA LEU A 250 17.80 -1.34 9.07
C LEU A 250 19.33 -1.35 9.22
N LEU A 251 20.04 -2.23 8.50
CA LEU A 251 21.50 -2.34 8.55
C LEU A 251 22.23 -1.18 7.84
N GLN A 252 21.52 -0.28 7.14
CA GLN A 252 22.15 0.95 6.65
C GLN A 252 22.61 1.85 7.81
N ASN A 253 21.98 1.72 8.98
CA ASN A 253 22.46 2.28 10.22
C ASN A 253 23.69 1.49 10.73
N LYS A 254 24.78 2.19 11.07
CA LYS A 254 26.02 1.54 11.51
C LYS A 254 25.88 0.81 12.85
N GLU A 255 25.08 1.32 13.78
CA GLU A 255 24.87 0.70 15.10
C GLU A 255 24.10 -0.61 14.96
N ASN A 256 23.02 -0.62 14.18
CA ASN A 256 22.30 -1.85 13.86
C ASN A 256 23.19 -2.89 13.17
N ALA A 257 24.07 -2.44 12.26
CA ALA A 257 25.01 -3.33 11.58
C ALA A 257 26.02 -3.97 12.53
N ARG A 258 26.52 -3.22 13.52
CA ARG A 258 27.39 -3.74 14.59
C ARG A 258 26.64 -4.73 15.46
N GLU A 259 25.45 -4.37 15.92
CA GLU A 259 24.65 -5.23 16.79
C GLU A 259 24.29 -6.54 16.08
N ALA A 260 23.85 -6.48 14.82
CA ALA A 260 23.56 -7.64 13.98
C ALA A 260 24.75 -8.59 13.81
N ALA A 261 25.99 -8.08 13.81
CA ALA A 261 27.20 -8.90 13.76
C ALA A 261 27.35 -9.83 14.98
N THR A 262 26.69 -9.51 16.09
CA THR A 262 26.72 -10.27 17.34
C THR A 262 25.54 -11.22 17.52
N ILE A 263 24.57 -11.23 16.58
CA ILE A 263 23.35 -12.05 16.63
C ILE A 263 23.53 -13.26 15.70
N PRO A 264 23.73 -14.49 16.23
CA PRO A 264 23.98 -15.68 15.42
C PRO A 264 22.90 -15.94 14.35
N GLU A 265 21.64 -15.73 14.69
CA GLU A 265 20.47 -15.97 13.83
C GLU A 265 20.47 -15.02 12.62
N VAL A 266 20.83 -13.75 12.84
CA VAL A 266 20.91 -12.74 11.76
C VAL A 266 22.08 -13.07 10.84
N ARG A 267 23.23 -13.44 11.39
CA ARG A 267 24.39 -13.89 10.60
C ARG A 267 24.02 -15.11 9.76
N GLN A 268 23.43 -16.14 10.37
CA GLN A 268 23.03 -17.35 9.70
C GLN A 268 22.04 -17.08 8.57
N PHE A 269 21.06 -16.19 8.79
CA PHE A 269 20.11 -15.77 7.76
C PHE A 269 20.81 -15.06 6.59
N ILE A 270 21.78 -14.20 6.85
CA ILE A 270 22.54 -13.51 5.79
C ILE A 270 23.42 -14.48 5.00
N GLU A 271 24.05 -15.45 5.68
CA GLU A 271 24.97 -16.41 5.07
C GLU A 271 24.25 -17.49 4.25
N THR A 272 23.10 -17.97 4.74
CA THR A 272 22.43 -19.14 4.17
C THR A 272 21.03 -18.87 3.61
N GLY A 273 20.42 -17.73 3.94
CA GLY A 273 19.06 -17.37 3.51
C GLY A 273 18.95 -16.89 2.06
N GLY A 274 20.07 -16.67 1.37
CA GLY A 274 20.12 -16.26 -0.03
C GLY A 274 19.65 -17.38 -0.95
N LYS A 275 18.45 -17.24 -1.53
CA LYS A 275 17.91 -18.20 -2.50
C LYS A 275 17.22 -17.50 -3.66
N TYR A 276 17.32 -18.13 -4.82
CA TYR A 276 16.44 -17.84 -5.96
C TYR A 276 15.36 -18.91 -5.99
N VAL A 277 14.09 -18.48 -6.03
CA VAL A 277 12.93 -19.36 -6.16
C VAL A 277 12.13 -18.90 -7.37
N PRO A 278 12.14 -19.67 -8.48
CA PRO A 278 11.44 -19.27 -9.68
C PRO A 278 9.92 -19.31 -9.47
N TYR A 279 9.21 -18.29 -9.96
CA TYR A 279 7.76 -18.30 -9.99
C TYR A 279 7.26 -19.10 -11.20
N GLN A 280 6.40 -20.08 -10.94
CA GLN A 280 5.85 -20.94 -12.00
C GLN A 280 4.75 -20.18 -12.75
N SER A 281 5.05 -19.75 -13.97
CA SER A 281 4.09 -19.14 -14.89
C SER A 281 4.40 -19.53 -16.33
N ILE A 282 3.35 -19.68 -17.14
CA ILE A 282 3.48 -19.88 -18.60
C ILE A 282 4.00 -18.59 -19.27
N ASN A 283 3.74 -17.42 -18.68
CA ASN A 283 4.27 -16.16 -19.19
C ASN A 283 5.70 -15.96 -18.64
N PRO A 284 6.75 -15.97 -19.49
CA PRO A 284 8.13 -15.87 -19.03
C PRO A 284 8.44 -14.52 -18.37
N LEU A 285 7.79 -13.43 -18.80
CA LEU A 285 7.93 -12.14 -18.14
C LEU A 285 7.33 -12.21 -16.73
N LYS A 286 6.13 -12.77 -16.57
CA LYS A 286 5.50 -12.94 -15.26
C LYS A 286 6.30 -13.86 -14.35
N ALA A 287 6.79 -15.00 -14.87
CA ALA A 287 7.71 -15.88 -14.15
C ALA A 287 8.89 -15.08 -13.59
N LYS A 288 9.57 -14.30 -14.45
CA LYS A 288 10.72 -13.49 -14.05
C LYS A 288 10.38 -12.37 -13.04
N MET A 289 9.25 -11.68 -13.23
CA MET A 289 8.84 -10.57 -12.36
C MET A 289 8.36 -11.02 -10.97
N TYR A 290 7.85 -12.25 -10.84
CA TYR A 290 7.29 -12.76 -9.58
C TYR A 290 8.20 -13.78 -8.87
N SER A 291 9.32 -14.19 -9.48
CA SER A 291 10.33 -15.02 -8.81
C SER A 291 10.85 -14.33 -7.54
N CYS A 292 11.23 -15.09 -6.52
CA CYS A 292 11.92 -14.59 -5.34
C CYS A 292 13.43 -14.63 -5.56
N GLU A 293 14.13 -13.56 -5.19
CA GLU A 293 15.59 -13.52 -5.22
C GLU A 293 16.14 -12.60 -4.12
N THR A 294 16.70 -13.20 -3.08
CA THR A 294 17.17 -12.50 -1.88
C THR A 294 18.69 -12.36 -1.80
N HIS A 295 19.44 -13.12 -2.61
CA HIS A 295 20.88 -13.28 -2.42
C HIS A 295 21.67 -11.96 -2.55
N ASP A 296 21.26 -11.06 -3.42
CA ASP A 296 21.96 -9.79 -3.66
C ASP A 296 21.66 -8.77 -2.55
N THR A 297 20.43 -8.75 -2.04
CA THR A 297 20.02 -7.96 -0.88
C THR A 297 20.78 -8.43 0.36
N LEU A 298 20.85 -9.75 0.61
CA LEU A 298 21.62 -10.30 1.71
C LEU A 298 23.13 -10.09 1.55
N LEU A 299 23.66 -10.10 0.32
CA LEU A 299 25.04 -9.71 0.05
C LEU A 299 25.31 -8.23 0.42
N LYS A 300 24.34 -7.33 0.20
CA LYS A 300 24.44 -5.94 0.68
C LYS A 300 24.43 -5.89 2.21
N CYS A 301 23.58 -6.68 2.87
CA CYS A 301 23.59 -6.80 4.34
C CYS A 301 24.96 -7.25 4.87
N ALA A 302 25.54 -8.30 4.29
CA ALA A 302 26.87 -8.80 4.67
C ALA A 302 27.95 -7.72 4.53
N ARG A 303 27.89 -6.89 3.47
CA ARG A 303 28.83 -5.78 3.27
C ARG A 303 28.70 -4.70 4.33
N LEU A 304 27.46 -4.33 4.70
CA LEU A 304 27.20 -3.33 5.73
C LEU A 304 27.72 -3.80 7.09
N ILE A 305 27.44 -5.05 7.47
CA ILE A 305 27.96 -5.66 8.70
C ILE A 305 29.50 -5.71 8.67
N ASN A 306 30.09 -6.23 7.59
CA ASN A 306 31.55 -6.37 7.50
C ASN A 306 32.27 -5.01 7.52
N GLN A 307 31.67 -3.97 6.94
CA GLN A 307 32.22 -2.61 7.03
C GLN A 307 32.15 -2.11 8.48
N ALA A 308 31.00 -2.23 9.14
CA ALA A 308 30.80 -1.81 10.51
C ALA A 308 31.74 -2.52 11.51
N VAL A 309 31.94 -3.83 11.33
CA VAL A 309 32.84 -4.66 12.15
C VAL A 309 34.31 -4.33 11.90
N LYS A 310 34.68 -4.07 10.63
CA LYS A 310 36.04 -3.66 10.26
C LYS A 310 36.41 -2.33 10.90
N ASP A 311 35.47 -1.39 10.94
CA ASP A 311 35.66 -0.09 11.59
C ASP A 311 35.92 -0.23 13.11
N GLU A 312 35.46 -1.32 13.75
CA GLU A 312 35.71 -1.63 15.16
C GLU A 312 36.95 -2.52 15.42
N GLY A 313 37.58 -3.04 14.37
CA GLY A 313 38.74 -3.94 14.51
C GLY A 313 38.40 -5.34 15.06
N LYS A 314 37.18 -5.85 14.83
CA LYS A 314 36.69 -7.16 15.32
C LYS A 314 36.50 -8.20 14.20
N PRO A 315 37.54 -8.60 13.44
CA PRO A 315 37.40 -9.43 12.25
C PRO A 315 36.69 -10.78 12.49
N GLU A 316 36.67 -11.30 13.71
CA GLU A 316 35.98 -12.52 14.14
C GLU A 316 34.44 -12.44 14.00
N LEU A 317 33.88 -11.23 14.01
CA LEU A 317 32.45 -10.99 13.83
C LEU A 317 32.04 -10.81 12.37
N MET A 318 32.99 -10.89 11.43
CA MET A 318 32.67 -10.79 10.02
C MET A 318 31.75 -11.93 9.56
N VAL A 319 30.82 -11.59 8.69
CA VAL A 319 29.86 -12.49 8.06
C VAL A 319 30.43 -12.97 6.74
N LYS A 320 30.35 -14.28 6.50
CA LYS A 320 30.81 -14.86 5.24
C LYS A 320 29.87 -14.45 4.12
N ALA A 321 30.29 -13.46 3.34
CA ALA A 321 29.53 -13.04 2.18
C ALA A 321 29.37 -14.21 1.19
N SER A 322 28.12 -14.50 0.82
CA SER A 322 27.84 -15.47 -0.24
C SER A 322 28.51 -15.04 -1.54
N ARG A 323 28.90 -16.01 -2.37
CA ARG A 323 29.48 -15.71 -3.69
C ARG A 323 28.45 -14.91 -4.49
N LYS A 324 28.87 -13.80 -5.09
CA LYS A 324 28.01 -12.99 -5.96
C LYS A 324 27.42 -13.87 -7.06
N GLN A 325 26.12 -14.12 -6.99
CA GLN A 325 25.35 -14.78 -8.04
C GLN A 325 24.88 -13.71 -9.04
N MET A 326 24.72 -14.11 -10.30
CA MET A 326 24.13 -13.24 -11.31
C MET A 326 22.63 -13.22 -11.09
N ARG A 327 22.05 -12.01 -11.00
CA ARG A 327 20.63 -11.86 -10.70
C ARG A 327 19.76 -12.33 -11.87
N GLU A 328 18.81 -13.22 -11.63
CA GLU A 328 17.90 -13.77 -12.65
C GLU A 328 16.60 -12.96 -12.78
N SER A 329 16.13 -12.35 -11.70
CA SER A 329 14.91 -11.53 -11.63
C SER A 329 15.25 -10.04 -11.41
N PRO A 330 14.35 -9.08 -11.68
CA PRO A 330 14.57 -7.68 -11.30
C PRO A 330 14.59 -7.49 -9.77
N PRO A 331 15.15 -6.37 -9.25
CA PRO A 331 15.07 -6.02 -7.83
C PRO A 331 13.62 -5.82 -7.37
N LEU A 332 13.37 -6.00 -6.05
CA LEU A 332 12.04 -5.95 -5.43
C LEU A 332 11.28 -4.68 -5.83
N GLU A 333 11.93 -3.52 -5.83
CA GLU A 333 11.32 -2.24 -6.19
C GLU A 333 10.69 -2.29 -7.59
N ARG A 334 11.43 -2.81 -8.59
CA ARG A 334 10.92 -2.95 -9.96
C ARG A 334 9.80 -3.99 -10.06
N LYS A 335 9.78 -5.00 -9.19
CA LYS A 335 8.71 -6.02 -9.15
C LYS A 335 7.42 -5.43 -8.62
N LEU A 336 7.51 -4.59 -7.59
CA LEU A 336 6.36 -3.90 -7.00
C LEU A 336 5.76 -2.91 -8.01
N ASP A 337 6.61 -2.14 -8.71
CA ASP A 337 6.16 -1.27 -9.81
C ASP A 337 5.45 -2.07 -10.91
N TYR A 338 6.05 -3.20 -11.34
CA TYR A 338 5.46 -4.06 -12.37
C TYR A 338 4.11 -4.65 -11.97
N ARG A 339 3.94 -5.07 -10.72
CA ARG A 339 2.66 -5.61 -10.23
C ARG A 339 1.56 -4.57 -10.36
N THR A 340 1.84 -3.34 -9.93
CA THR A 340 0.94 -2.19 -10.11
C THR A 340 0.61 -1.98 -11.58
N PHE A 341 1.63 -1.98 -12.45
CA PHE A 341 1.43 -1.84 -13.90
C PHE A 341 0.60 -2.99 -14.52
N GLU A 342 0.81 -4.23 -14.09
CA GLU A 342 0.06 -5.40 -14.56
C GLU A 342 -1.42 -5.28 -14.17
N VAL A 343 -1.72 -4.94 -12.91
CA VAL A 343 -3.10 -4.78 -12.43
C VAL A 343 -3.82 -3.67 -13.18
N ILE A 344 -3.18 -2.50 -13.31
CA ILE A 344 -3.72 -1.34 -14.05
C ILE A 344 -3.98 -1.70 -15.52
N THR A 345 -2.99 -2.29 -16.18
CA THR A 345 -3.05 -2.61 -17.61
C THR A 345 -4.07 -3.70 -17.90
N SER A 346 -4.04 -4.80 -17.14
CA SER A 346 -4.95 -5.94 -17.33
C SER A 346 -6.40 -5.58 -17.00
N GLY A 347 -6.64 -4.81 -15.93
CA GLY A 347 -7.97 -4.30 -15.59
C GLY A 347 -8.52 -3.39 -16.68
N THR A 348 -7.69 -2.46 -17.18
CA THR A 348 -8.08 -1.53 -18.27
C THR A 348 -8.35 -2.29 -19.57
N ALA A 349 -7.48 -3.23 -19.95
CA ALA A 349 -7.63 -4.04 -21.14
C ALA A 349 -8.91 -4.88 -21.07
N SER A 350 -9.18 -5.51 -19.92
CA SER A 350 -10.38 -6.32 -19.68
C SER A 350 -11.65 -5.48 -19.77
N TYR A 351 -11.65 -4.30 -19.15
CA TYR A 351 -12.77 -3.36 -19.26
C TYR A 351 -13.04 -2.96 -20.71
N ALA A 352 -12.01 -2.53 -21.44
CA ALA A 352 -12.13 -2.13 -22.84
C ALA A 352 -12.59 -3.28 -23.74
N ALA A 353 -12.08 -4.49 -23.51
CA ALA A 353 -12.46 -5.71 -24.20
C ALA A 353 -13.95 -6.02 -23.99
N ILE A 354 -14.40 -6.11 -22.74
CA ILE A 354 -15.81 -6.39 -22.40
C ILE A 354 -16.73 -5.35 -23.03
N ARG A 355 -16.39 -4.06 -22.94
CA ARG A 355 -17.19 -2.99 -23.54
C ARG A 355 -17.25 -3.11 -25.05
N THR A 356 -16.15 -3.46 -25.70
CA THR A 356 -16.11 -3.62 -27.15
C THR A 356 -16.88 -4.85 -27.61
N LEU A 357 -16.86 -5.96 -26.85
CA LEU A 357 -17.66 -7.15 -27.13
C LEU A 357 -19.17 -6.83 -27.16
N PHE A 358 -19.65 -6.01 -26.23
CA PHE A 358 -21.06 -5.57 -26.23
C PHE A 358 -21.41 -4.63 -27.40
N MET A 359 -20.43 -4.01 -28.04
CA MET A 359 -20.66 -3.15 -29.21
C MET A 359 -20.61 -3.94 -30.53
N ILE A 360 -19.90 -5.06 -30.57
CA ILE A 360 -19.74 -5.89 -31.76
C ILE A 360 -20.98 -6.76 -31.98
N ARG A 361 -21.68 -6.56 -33.10
CA ARG A 361 -22.85 -7.38 -33.50
C ARG A 361 -22.50 -8.67 -34.23
N SER A 362 -21.27 -8.84 -34.74
CA SER A 362 -20.82 -10.05 -35.45
C SER A 362 -19.31 -10.26 -35.32
N LEU A 363 -18.83 -11.51 -35.26
CA LEU A 363 -17.40 -11.82 -35.12
C LEU A 363 -16.66 -11.82 -36.48
N LYS A 364 -16.65 -10.68 -37.17
CA LYS A 364 -15.86 -10.48 -38.41
C LYS A 364 -14.42 -10.07 -38.06
N ILE A 365 -13.44 -10.39 -38.91
CA ILE A 365 -12.01 -10.02 -38.73
C ILE A 365 -11.85 -8.52 -38.42
N ARG A 366 -12.54 -7.64 -39.16
CA ARG A 366 -12.56 -6.19 -38.92
C ARG A 366 -13.00 -5.80 -37.50
N ASN A 367 -13.86 -6.61 -36.87
CA ASN A 367 -14.32 -6.38 -35.50
C ASN A 367 -13.29 -6.87 -34.48
N LEU A 368 -12.47 -7.87 -34.81
CA LEU A 368 -11.30 -8.25 -34.00
C LEU A 368 -10.24 -7.15 -34.00
N GLU A 369 -9.94 -6.55 -35.16
CA GLU A 369 -9.03 -5.41 -35.24
C GLU A 369 -9.52 -4.23 -34.40
N MET A 370 -10.83 -3.94 -34.45
CA MET A 370 -11.43 -2.90 -33.62
C MET A 370 -11.33 -3.24 -32.12
N PHE A 371 -11.53 -4.51 -31.75
CA PHE A 371 -11.39 -5.00 -30.38
C PHE A 371 -9.98 -4.78 -29.85
N PHE A 372 -8.95 -5.29 -30.54
CA PHE A 372 -7.56 -5.13 -30.13
C PHE A 372 -7.11 -3.66 -30.17
N GLY A 373 -7.49 -2.92 -31.21
CA GLY A 373 -7.18 -1.49 -31.34
C GLY A 373 -7.84 -0.63 -30.25
N THR A 374 -8.99 -1.04 -29.72
CA THR A 374 -9.65 -0.34 -28.61
C THR A 374 -8.97 -0.66 -27.28
N ALA A 375 -8.61 -1.92 -27.05
CA ALA A 375 -7.84 -2.32 -25.87
C ALA A 375 -6.49 -1.59 -25.82
N LEU A 376 -5.74 -1.55 -26.92
CA LEU A 376 -4.44 -0.88 -26.98
C LEU A 376 -4.54 0.63 -26.76
N ARG A 377 -5.56 1.29 -27.33
CA ARG A 377 -5.82 2.72 -27.06
C ARG A 377 -6.20 2.97 -25.61
N ALA A 378 -7.00 2.10 -25.00
CA ALA A 378 -7.35 2.20 -23.58
C ALA A 378 -6.12 2.05 -22.70
N ILE A 379 -5.25 1.07 -23.00
CA ILE A 379 -3.95 0.88 -22.34
C ILE A 379 -3.13 2.17 -22.47
N ARG A 380 -2.88 2.66 -23.69
CA ARG A 380 -2.13 3.91 -23.88
C ARG A 380 -2.72 5.08 -23.07
N GLY A 381 -4.04 5.24 -23.08
CA GLY A 381 -4.74 6.26 -22.31
C GLY A 381 -4.49 6.16 -20.81
N ILE A 382 -4.61 4.95 -20.24
CA ILE A 382 -4.38 4.76 -18.80
C ILE A 382 -2.93 5.02 -18.42
N TRP A 383 -1.98 4.63 -19.27
CA TRP A 383 -0.55 4.90 -19.04
C TRP A 383 -0.23 6.39 -19.03
N MET A 384 -0.80 7.16 -19.95
CA MET A 384 -0.61 8.61 -19.95
C MET A 384 -1.22 9.26 -18.71
N ALA A 385 -2.42 8.82 -18.31
CA ALA A 385 -3.10 9.31 -17.12
C ALA A 385 -2.34 8.97 -15.82
N GLU A 386 -1.75 7.77 -15.78
CA GLU A 386 -0.92 7.27 -14.69
C GLU A 386 0.38 8.07 -14.58
N LEU A 387 1.12 8.23 -15.68
CA LEU A 387 2.38 8.99 -15.69
C LEU A 387 2.16 10.44 -15.25
N LEU A 388 1.07 11.07 -15.70
CA LEU A 388 0.69 12.42 -15.31
C LEU A 388 0.43 12.50 -13.79
N HIS A 389 -0.30 11.52 -13.25
CA HIS A 389 -0.55 11.45 -11.81
C HIS A 389 0.75 11.24 -11.01
N ARG A 390 1.61 10.32 -11.45
CA ARG A 390 2.90 10.04 -10.80
C ARG A 390 3.82 11.25 -10.79
N PHE A 391 3.79 12.04 -11.86
CA PHE A 391 4.54 13.30 -11.93
C PHE A 391 4.06 14.31 -10.88
N GLU A 392 2.75 14.46 -10.70
CA GLU A 392 2.18 15.27 -9.60
C GLU A 392 2.60 14.74 -8.24
N GLU A 393 2.49 13.42 -8.00
CA GLU A 393 2.92 12.83 -6.73
C GLU A 393 4.39 13.12 -6.44
N HIS A 394 5.26 12.99 -7.45
CA HIS A 394 6.67 13.28 -7.31
C HIS A 394 6.95 14.74 -6.92
N ILE A 395 6.26 15.69 -7.56
CA ILE A 395 6.35 17.12 -7.22
C ILE A 395 5.89 17.35 -5.77
N ILE A 396 4.74 16.78 -5.41
CA ILE A 396 4.14 16.91 -4.08
C ILE A 396 5.03 16.29 -2.99
N GLN A 397 5.90 15.35 -3.32
CA GLN A 397 6.83 14.74 -2.35
C GLN A 397 8.14 15.52 -2.17
N MET A 398 8.38 16.58 -2.94
CA MET A 398 9.59 17.40 -2.81
C MET A 398 9.55 18.27 -1.55
N TYR A 399 10.70 18.44 -0.88
CA TYR A 399 10.80 19.25 0.34
C TYR A 399 10.33 20.70 0.14
N TRP A 400 10.81 21.34 -0.93
CA TRP A 400 10.47 22.73 -1.25
C TRP A 400 8.97 22.96 -1.47
N TYR A 401 8.20 21.90 -1.79
CA TYR A 401 6.76 21.99 -1.96
C TYR A 401 6.05 22.32 -0.64
N TYR A 402 6.58 21.86 0.51
CA TYR A 402 6.01 22.11 1.83
C TYR A 402 6.69 23.24 2.60
N ASP A 403 7.92 23.60 2.24
CA ASP A 403 8.70 24.61 2.97
C ASP A 403 8.14 26.04 2.82
N ASP A 404 7.48 26.35 1.69
CA ASP A 404 6.85 27.66 1.44
C ASP A 404 5.38 27.50 1.03
N PRO A 405 4.41 27.95 1.85
CA PRO A 405 2.99 27.92 1.51
C PRO A 405 2.64 28.61 0.19
N LYS A 406 3.40 29.65 -0.22
CA LYS A 406 3.18 30.33 -1.50
C LYS A 406 3.64 29.46 -2.66
N ALA A 407 4.82 28.85 -2.55
CA ALA A 407 5.32 27.90 -3.54
C ALA A 407 4.38 26.69 -3.68
N MET A 408 3.89 26.17 -2.55
CA MET A 408 2.88 25.13 -2.50
C MET A 408 1.65 25.54 -3.33
N LEU A 409 0.96 26.63 -2.94
CA LEU A 409 -0.27 27.09 -3.59
C LEU A 409 -0.07 27.39 -5.09
N ALA A 410 1.03 28.05 -5.45
CA ALA A 410 1.34 28.36 -6.84
C ALA A 410 1.56 27.08 -7.66
N THR A 411 2.34 26.13 -7.13
CA THR A 411 2.61 24.84 -7.78
C THR A 411 1.32 24.03 -7.92
N SER A 412 0.49 23.97 -6.89
CA SER A 412 -0.82 23.31 -6.91
C SER A 412 -1.75 23.89 -7.96
N ALA A 413 -1.81 25.23 -8.08
CA ALA A 413 -2.63 25.91 -9.07
C ALA A 413 -2.15 25.60 -10.51
N VAL A 414 -0.83 25.63 -10.74
CA VAL A 414 -0.22 25.29 -12.02
C VAL A 414 -0.47 23.82 -12.37
N MET A 415 -0.27 22.90 -11.42
CA MET A 415 -0.55 21.47 -11.61
C MET A 415 -2.02 21.24 -11.93
N CYS A 416 -2.95 21.86 -11.20
CA CYS A 416 -4.39 21.74 -11.44
C CYS A 416 -4.77 22.19 -12.86
N ALA A 417 -4.25 23.34 -13.31
CA ALA A 417 -4.49 23.84 -14.67
C ALA A 417 -3.91 22.88 -15.72
N PHE A 418 -2.65 22.48 -15.57
CA PHE A 418 -1.97 21.56 -16.47
C PHE A 418 -2.68 20.19 -16.54
N HIS A 419 -3.06 19.64 -15.39
CA HIS A 419 -3.76 18.36 -15.27
C HIS A 419 -5.14 18.40 -15.90
N SER A 420 -5.87 19.50 -15.72
CA SER A 420 -7.18 19.67 -16.34
C SER A 420 -7.09 19.60 -17.87
N VAL A 421 -6.10 20.30 -18.46
CA VAL A 421 -5.84 20.27 -19.90
C VAL A 421 -5.40 18.88 -20.35
N ALA A 422 -4.43 18.29 -19.66
CA ALA A 422 -3.84 17.02 -20.03
C ALA A 422 -4.83 15.85 -19.90
N TYR A 423 -5.57 15.75 -18.80
CA TYR A 423 -6.63 14.74 -18.64
C TYR A 423 -7.75 14.92 -19.67
N ALA A 424 -8.20 16.15 -19.93
CA ALA A 424 -9.19 16.41 -20.98
C ALA A 424 -8.72 15.90 -22.35
N TRP A 425 -7.44 16.16 -22.70
CA TRP A 425 -6.85 15.65 -23.93
C TRP A 425 -6.71 14.11 -23.92
N ILE A 426 -6.23 13.51 -22.84
CA ILE A 426 -6.08 12.04 -22.72
C ILE A 426 -7.43 11.35 -22.87
N PHE A 427 -8.44 11.81 -22.13
CA PHE A 427 -9.77 11.20 -22.07
C PHE A 427 -10.57 11.42 -23.36
N ARG A 428 -10.40 12.56 -24.02
CA ARG A 428 -10.96 12.78 -25.36
C ARG A 428 -10.42 11.78 -26.38
N ASN A 429 -9.12 11.51 -26.34
CA ASN A 429 -8.45 10.63 -27.31
C ASN A 429 -8.54 9.14 -26.95
N ASN A 430 -8.72 8.79 -25.68
CA ASN A 430 -8.71 7.42 -25.18
C ASN A 430 -9.84 7.18 -24.17
N PRO A 431 -11.12 7.33 -24.55
CA PRO A 431 -12.21 7.40 -23.59
C PRO A 431 -12.45 6.13 -22.76
N PHE A 432 -12.04 4.96 -23.27
CA PHE A 432 -12.15 3.70 -22.55
C PHE A 432 -11.20 3.59 -21.34
N CYS A 433 -10.22 4.50 -21.21
CA CYS A 433 -9.37 4.57 -20.01
C CYS A 433 -10.03 5.34 -18.85
N VAL A 434 -11.08 6.14 -19.10
CA VAL A 434 -11.67 7.02 -18.08
C VAL A 434 -12.23 6.23 -16.91
N ALA A 435 -13.06 5.22 -17.17
CA ALA A 435 -13.67 4.44 -16.09
C ALA A 435 -12.62 3.61 -15.32
N PRO A 436 -11.67 2.89 -15.97
CA PRO A 436 -10.56 2.25 -15.27
C PRO A 436 -9.70 3.24 -14.48
N PHE A 437 -9.38 4.41 -15.04
CA PHE A 437 -8.62 5.43 -14.32
C PHE A 437 -9.39 5.92 -13.10
N ILE A 438 -10.66 6.29 -13.25
CA ILE A 438 -11.51 6.70 -12.13
C ILE A 438 -11.67 5.57 -11.12
N TRP A 439 -11.80 4.31 -11.55
CA TRP A 439 -11.91 3.16 -10.65
C TRP A 439 -10.59 2.93 -9.89
N LEU A 440 -9.45 2.99 -10.58
CA LEU A 440 -8.13 2.96 -9.97
C LEU A 440 -7.97 4.10 -8.98
N ARG A 441 -8.46 5.30 -9.33
CA ARG A 441 -8.40 6.55 -8.57
C ARG A 441 -9.57 6.83 -7.63
N LEU A 442 -10.58 5.97 -7.51
CA LEU A 442 -11.67 6.11 -6.54
C LEU A 442 -11.91 4.84 -5.70
N VAL A 443 -11.53 3.67 -6.21
CA VAL A 443 -11.81 2.38 -5.57
C VAL A 443 -10.55 1.54 -5.36
N ASN A 444 -9.64 1.40 -6.35
CA ASN A 444 -8.48 0.51 -6.20
C ASN A 444 -7.44 1.04 -5.19
N ASP A 445 -6.86 2.23 -5.36
CA ASP A 445 -6.04 2.86 -4.30
C ASP A 445 -6.75 3.07 -2.93
N SER A 446 -8.05 2.78 -2.78
CA SER A 446 -8.71 2.73 -1.46
C SER A 446 -8.81 1.32 -0.88
N THR A 447 -8.47 0.30 -1.66
CA THR A 447 -8.47 -1.11 -1.27
C THR A 447 -7.12 -1.79 -1.49
N ASP A 448 -6.21 -1.23 -2.29
CA ASP A 448 -4.97 -1.87 -2.73
C ASP A 448 -3.89 -0.85 -3.16
N ASP A 449 -2.67 -1.03 -2.63
CA ASP A 449 -1.28 -0.65 -3.00
C ASP A 449 -0.92 0.58 -3.89
N GLY A 450 -1.85 1.43 -4.33
CA GLY A 450 -1.63 2.43 -5.39
C GLY A 450 -0.57 3.52 -5.15
N TYR A 451 -0.10 3.72 -3.91
CA TYR A 451 0.79 4.84 -3.53
C TYR A 451 2.28 4.49 -3.40
N ARG A 452 2.69 3.25 -3.69
CA ARG A 452 4.04 2.77 -3.32
C ARG A 452 4.92 2.55 -4.54
N PHE A 453 5.53 3.63 -5.01
CA PHE A 453 6.71 3.56 -5.86
C PHE A 453 7.93 3.94 -4.99
N PHE A 454 8.94 3.08 -5.00
CA PHE A 454 10.07 3.12 -4.07
C PHE A 454 11.20 4.04 -4.52
#